data_AF-A0A813G857-F1
#
_entry.id   AF-A0A813G857-F1
#
_cell.length_a   1.000
_cell.length_b   1.000
_cell.length_c   1.000
_cell.angle_alpha   90.00
_cell.angle_beta   90.00
_cell.angle_gamma   90.00
#
_symmetry.space_group_name_H-M   'P 1'
#
loop_
_entity.id
_entity.type
_entity.pdbx_description
1 polymer ?
#
loop_
_entity_poly.entity_id
_entity_poly.type
_entity_poly.pdbx_seq_one_letter_code
_entity_poly.pdbx_strand_id
1 'polypeptide(L)'
;FMTFSGCAQGAARSHAVAKFMAVVLLIFISLFLPNKWATAFGSVATAASAIFLVAQAVLLIDFGYAWNELWYSNAIEARRREVGQRSYRLWLGAMLLASASMTIGGLIMSVYFYVVFPDTGSRAVNVTAMVLSVVFLMVSITDWCEHGALLTSSVVIAYTTWLISEALAVVPTGTPLQLPAWAGLSLCSLSLLSTAGGAGGWGSSSSGSAESTAPAATASPSLIAAAEAGEVDRHSAQADESADQSEAWRFGAQCGVHASAALYVAAELAPRTGSATFGLRVAAVFLSLVLYGWSLVAPKVLTGRRFN
;
A
#
# COMPACT_ATOMS: atom_id res chain seq x y z
N PHE A 1 34.43 -1.39 -19.03
CA PHE A 1 33.17 -2.16 -19.04
C PHE A 1 32.06 -1.20 -18.67
N MET A 2 31.54 -0.47 -19.66
CA MET A 2 30.16 -0.61 -20.17
C MET A 2 29.08 -0.32 -19.12
N THR A 3 28.94 0.99 -18.89
CA THR A 3 27.74 1.73 -18.51
C THR A 3 26.47 1.15 -19.17
N PHE A 4 25.63 0.46 -18.40
CA PHE A 4 24.26 0.11 -18.80
C PHE A 4 23.17 0.61 -17.82
N SER A 5 23.55 1.33 -16.75
CA SER A 5 22.59 1.76 -15.72
C SER A 5 21.91 3.12 -16.00
N GLY A 6 22.54 4.01 -16.78
CA GLY A 6 22.00 5.36 -17.05
C GLY A 6 20.86 5.47 -18.09
N CYS A 7 20.59 4.43 -18.88
CA CYS A 7 19.57 4.49 -19.94
C CYS A 7 18.14 4.40 -19.42
N ALA A 8 17.93 3.78 -18.24
CA ALA A 8 16.60 3.68 -17.64
C ALA A 8 16.09 5.06 -17.19
N GLN A 9 16.95 5.87 -16.57
CA GLN A 9 16.62 7.21 -16.09
C GLN A 9 16.51 8.22 -17.25
N GLY A 10 17.36 8.08 -18.28
CA GLY A 10 17.29 8.85 -19.53
C GLY A 10 16.02 8.59 -20.34
N ALA A 11 15.64 7.33 -20.57
CA ALA A 11 14.42 6.94 -21.29
C ALA A 11 13.14 7.08 -20.45
N ALA A 12 13.24 7.07 -19.11
CA ALA A 12 12.13 7.43 -18.23
C ALA A 12 11.74 8.90 -18.43
N ARG A 13 12.72 9.78 -18.65
CA ARG A 13 12.54 11.24 -18.74
C ARG A 13 12.39 11.76 -20.16
N SER A 14 13.02 11.12 -21.16
CA SER A 14 12.89 11.51 -22.57
C SER A 14 11.73 10.79 -23.26
N HIS A 15 10.94 11.54 -24.03
CA HIS A 15 9.79 11.07 -24.84
C HIS A 15 8.50 10.71 -24.10
N ALA A 16 8.01 11.60 -23.20
CA ALA A 16 6.66 11.50 -22.65
C ALA A 16 5.58 11.34 -23.74
N VAL A 17 5.68 12.11 -24.82
CA VAL A 17 4.75 12.02 -25.97
C VAL A 17 4.72 10.63 -26.59
N ALA A 18 5.87 9.97 -26.77
CA ALA A 18 5.92 8.64 -27.35
C ALA A 18 5.24 7.60 -26.44
N LYS A 19 5.37 7.74 -25.10
CA LYS A 19 4.69 6.87 -24.13
C LYS A 19 3.18 7.00 -24.21
N PHE A 20 2.66 8.22 -24.26
CA PHE A 20 1.22 8.46 -24.43
C PHE A 20 0.71 7.95 -25.79
N MET A 21 1.46 8.18 -26.87
CA MET A 21 1.12 7.67 -28.20
C MET A 21 1.14 6.14 -28.25
N ALA A 22 2.07 5.49 -27.55
CA ALA A 22 2.12 4.03 -27.46
C ALA A 22 0.88 3.45 -26.76
N VAL A 23 0.36 4.12 -25.72
CA VAL A 23 -0.89 3.72 -25.06
C VAL A 23 -2.08 3.83 -26.03
N VAL A 24 -2.20 4.94 -26.76
CA VAL A 24 -3.25 5.12 -27.76
C VAL A 24 -3.16 4.06 -28.86
N LEU A 25 -1.95 3.79 -29.36
CA LEU A 25 -1.71 2.75 -30.36
C LEU A 25 -2.11 1.36 -29.83
N LEU A 26 -1.77 1.02 -28.59
CA LEU A 26 -2.16 -0.25 -27.96
C LEU A 26 -3.69 -0.39 -27.85
N ILE A 27 -4.40 0.69 -27.53
CA ILE A 27 -5.87 0.70 -27.51
C ILE A 27 -6.43 0.43 -28.91
N PHE A 28 -5.89 1.08 -29.95
CA PHE A 28 -6.31 0.83 -31.32
C PHE A 28 -6.05 -0.62 -31.75
N ILE A 29 -4.87 -1.17 -31.42
CA ILE A 29 -4.53 -2.57 -31.73
C ILE A 29 -5.48 -3.52 -31.00
N SER A 30 -5.88 -3.23 -29.76
CA SER A 30 -6.77 -4.11 -28.98
C SER A 30 -8.15 -4.28 -29.62
N LEU A 31 -8.61 -3.34 -30.44
CA LEU A 31 -9.88 -3.45 -31.17
C LEU A 31 -9.87 -4.53 -32.26
N PHE A 32 -8.68 -4.88 -32.77
CA PHE A 32 -8.50 -5.91 -33.79
C PHE A 32 -8.18 -7.28 -33.20
N LEU A 33 -8.04 -7.40 -31.87
CA LEU A 33 -7.71 -8.67 -31.23
C LEU A 33 -8.94 -9.61 -31.19
N PRO A 34 -8.79 -10.89 -31.58
CA PRO A 34 -9.86 -11.88 -31.45
C PRO A 34 -10.30 -12.08 -30.00
N ASN A 35 -11.59 -12.40 -29.79
CA ASN A 35 -12.18 -12.62 -28.46
C ASN A 35 -11.43 -13.66 -27.59
N LYS A 36 -10.75 -14.64 -28.20
CA LYS A 36 -9.92 -15.63 -27.47
C LYS A 36 -8.74 -15.00 -26.72
N TRP A 37 -8.18 -13.91 -27.25
CA TRP A 37 -7.13 -13.17 -26.56
C TRP A 37 -7.69 -12.36 -25.39
N ALA A 38 -8.86 -11.75 -25.56
CA ALA A 38 -9.56 -11.07 -24.48
C ALA A 38 -9.93 -12.05 -23.34
N THR A 39 -10.31 -13.29 -23.68
CA THR A 39 -10.56 -14.31 -22.67
C THR A 39 -9.28 -14.68 -21.92
N ALA A 40 -8.17 -14.94 -22.60
CA ALA A 40 -6.87 -15.21 -21.96
C ALA A 40 -6.39 -14.03 -21.09
N PHE A 41 -6.47 -12.81 -21.61
CA PHE A 41 -6.07 -11.58 -20.90
C PHE A 41 -6.86 -11.42 -19.60
N GLY A 42 -8.18 -11.61 -19.63
CA GLY A 42 -8.97 -11.50 -18.40
C GLY A 42 -8.59 -12.55 -17.35
N SER A 43 -8.11 -13.73 -17.73
CA SER A 43 -7.65 -14.75 -16.76
C SER A 43 -6.36 -14.30 -16.08
N VAL A 44 -5.44 -13.74 -16.87
CA VAL A 44 -4.19 -13.14 -16.37
C VAL A 44 -4.50 -11.93 -15.48
N ALA A 45 -5.42 -11.06 -15.90
CA ALA A 45 -5.83 -9.88 -15.15
C ALA A 45 -6.44 -10.27 -13.79
N THR A 46 -7.30 -11.30 -13.76
CA THR A 46 -7.86 -11.83 -12.50
C THR A 46 -6.79 -12.44 -11.59
N ALA A 47 -5.80 -13.14 -12.13
CA ALA A 47 -4.70 -13.69 -11.33
C ALA A 47 -3.81 -12.57 -10.77
N ALA A 48 -3.44 -11.60 -11.61
CA ALA A 48 -2.61 -10.46 -11.22
C ALA A 48 -3.34 -9.53 -10.24
N SER A 49 -4.67 -9.39 -10.36
CA SER A 49 -5.46 -8.55 -9.47
C SER A 49 -5.49 -9.08 -8.03
N ALA A 50 -5.42 -10.40 -7.83
CA ALA A 50 -5.27 -10.99 -6.50
C ALA A 50 -3.93 -10.64 -5.84
N ILE A 51 -2.84 -10.59 -6.63
CA ILE A 51 -1.54 -10.11 -6.15
C ILE A 51 -1.62 -8.63 -5.78
N PHE A 52 -2.28 -7.82 -6.62
CA PHE A 52 -2.48 -6.40 -6.33
C PHE A 52 -3.30 -6.17 -5.06
N LEU A 53 -4.33 -6.97 -4.78
CA LEU A 53 -5.09 -6.86 -3.52
C LEU A 53 -4.19 -7.01 -2.29
N VAL A 54 -3.23 -7.95 -2.34
CA VAL A 54 -2.28 -8.13 -1.23
C VAL A 54 -1.32 -6.95 -1.14
N ALA A 55 -0.81 -6.45 -2.27
CA ALA A 55 0.02 -5.24 -2.30
C ALA A 55 -0.76 -4.03 -1.76
N GLN A 56 -2.00 -3.84 -2.21
CA GLN A 56 -2.92 -2.81 -1.74
C GLN A 56 -3.17 -2.91 -0.23
N ALA A 57 -3.25 -4.12 0.33
CA ALA A 57 -3.34 -4.32 1.78
C ALA A 57 -2.13 -3.71 2.51
N VAL A 58 -0.91 -3.99 2.02
CA VAL A 58 0.33 -3.44 2.59
C VAL A 58 0.33 -1.91 2.49
N LEU A 59 -0.07 -1.36 1.35
CA LEU A 59 -0.16 0.09 1.15
C LEU A 59 -1.19 0.75 2.08
N LEU A 60 -2.31 0.07 2.35
CA LEU A 60 -3.34 0.55 3.28
C LEU A 60 -2.92 0.42 4.74
N ILE A 61 -2.15 -0.60 5.09
CA ILE A 61 -1.57 -0.74 6.43
C ILE A 61 -0.59 0.40 6.68
N ASP A 62 0.33 0.66 5.74
CA ASP A 62 1.30 1.77 5.83
C ASP A 62 0.58 3.13 5.93
N PHE A 63 -0.40 3.36 5.07
CA PHE A 63 -1.31 4.49 5.15
C PHE A 63 -1.99 4.61 6.52
N GLY A 64 -2.47 3.49 7.07
CA GLY A 64 -3.12 3.45 8.37
C GLY A 64 -2.16 3.80 9.51
N TYR A 65 -0.88 3.41 9.42
CA TYR A 65 0.15 3.82 10.38
C TYR A 65 0.48 5.31 10.22
N ALA A 66 0.67 5.80 9.00
CA ALA A 66 0.93 7.21 8.72
C ALA A 66 -0.21 8.12 9.20
N TRP A 67 -1.46 7.72 8.96
CA TRP A 67 -2.63 8.44 9.46
C TRP A 67 -2.68 8.43 10.99
N ASN A 68 -2.44 7.28 11.62
CA ASN A 68 -2.40 7.18 13.08
C ASN A 68 -1.35 8.11 13.68
N GLU A 69 -0.12 8.10 13.14
CA GLU A 69 0.98 8.94 13.61
C GLU A 69 0.69 10.42 13.40
N LEU A 70 0.12 10.81 12.26
CA LEU A 70 -0.25 12.20 11.98
C LEU A 70 -1.24 12.75 13.00
N TRP A 71 -2.33 12.02 13.26
CA TRP A 71 -3.33 12.45 14.24
C TRP A 71 -2.78 12.39 15.66
N TYR A 72 -1.90 11.44 15.98
CA TYR A 72 -1.29 11.29 17.29
C TYR A 72 -0.32 12.45 17.58
N SER A 73 0.53 12.78 16.61
CA SER A 73 1.43 13.94 16.66
C SER A 73 0.64 15.24 16.86
N ASN A 74 -0.42 15.46 16.10
CA ASN A 74 -1.30 16.62 16.27
C ASN A 74 -1.95 16.67 17.67
N ALA A 75 -2.32 15.52 18.25
CA ALA A 75 -2.84 15.45 19.61
C ALA A 75 -1.79 15.89 20.63
N ILE A 76 -0.54 15.41 20.50
CA ILE A 76 0.58 15.79 21.36
C ILE A 76 0.89 17.29 21.21
N GLU A 77 0.92 17.82 19.99
CA GLU A 77 1.12 19.25 19.74
C GLU A 77 0.03 20.11 20.39
N ALA A 78 -1.24 19.70 20.25
CA ALA A 78 -2.36 20.38 20.90
C ALA A 78 -2.23 20.38 22.43
N ARG A 79 -1.74 19.28 23.01
CA ARG A 79 -1.45 19.19 24.45
C ARG A 79 -0.32 20.13 24.89
N ARG A 80 0.67 20.39 24.02
CA ARG A 80 1.78 21.32 24.32
C ARG A 80 1.38 22.79 24.16
N ARG A 81 0.49 23.12 23.22
CA ARG A 81 0.10 24.52 22.91
C ARG A 81 -0.98 25.07 23.83
N GLU A 82 -1.90 24.24 24.33
CA GLU A 82 -3.03 24.69 25.15
C GLU A 82 -2.92 24.20 26.60
N VAL A 83 -3.04 25.12 27.58
CA VAL A 83 -3.18 24.76 29.01
C VAL A 83 -4.50 24.01 29.26
N GLY A 84 -5.52 24.26 28.43
CA GLY A 84 -6.77 23.52 28.44
C GLY A 84 -6.63 22.21 27.68
N GLN A 85 -6.77 21.06 28.35
CA GLN A 85 -6.76 19.72 27.74
C GLN A 85 -7.96 19.44 26.79
N ARG A 86 -8.64 20.47 26.28
CA ARG A 86 -9.82 20.32 25.42
C ARG A 86 -9.42 19.85 24.03
N SER A 87 -8.46 20.52 23.38
CA SER A 87 -8.02 20.15 22.03
C SER A 87 -7.37 18.76 21.99
N TYR A 88 -6.59 18.40 23.02
CA TYR A 88 -6.07 17.03 23.16
C TYR A 88 -7.19 15.96 23.23
N ARG A 89 -8.23 16.20 24.05
CA ARG A 89 -9.38 15.29 24.16
C ARG A 89 -10.19 15.22 22.87
N LEU A 90 -10.28 16.31 22.11
CA LEU A 90 -10.95 16.32 20.80
C LEU A 90 -10.21 15.44 19.78
N TRP A 91 -8.88 15.51 19.72
CA TRP A 91 -8.08 14.64 18.85
C TRP A 91 -8.21 13.16 19.22
N LEU A 92 -8.11 12.82 20.52
CA LEU A 92 -8.34 11.45 20.98
C LEU A 92 -9.77 10.98 20.70
N GLY A 93 -10.76 11.85 20.91
CA GLY A 93 -12.16 11.55 20.60
C GLY A 93 -12.38 11.31 19.11
N ALA A 94 -11.73 12.08 18.24
CA ALA A 94 -11.78 11.90 16.79
C ALA A 94 -11.15 10.56 16.37
N MET A 95 -9.98 10.19 16.90
CA MET A 95 -9.36 8.88 16.67
C MET A 95 -10.27 7.73 17.10
N LEU A 96 -10.83 7.82 18.32
CA LEU A 96 -11.70 6.78 18.86
C LEU A 96 -12.97 6.64 18.02
N LEU A 97 -13.59 7.76 17.62
CA LEU A 97 -14.80 7.76 16.80
C LEU A 97 -14.53 7.20 15.40
N ALA A 98 -13.43 7.61 14.76
CA ALA A 98 -13.03 7.08 13.46
C ALA A 98 -12.84 5.56 13.54
N SER A 99 -12.11 5.11 14.56
CA SER A 99 -11.81 3.68 14.70
C SER A 99 -13.03 2.84 15.08
N ALA A 100 -13.89 3.36 15.97
CA ALA A 100 -15.14 2.71 16.34
C ALA A 100 -16.09 2.60 15.16
N SER A 101 -16.22 3.65 14.34
CA SER A 101 -17.10 3.64 13.17
C SER A 101 -16.67 2.62 12.12
N MET A 102 -15.36 2.51 11.83
CA MET A 102 -14.82 1.50 10.92
C MET A 102 -14.99 0.07 11.47
N THR A 103 -14.71 -0.13 12.75
CA THR A 103 -14.82 -1.45 13.39
C THR A 103 -16.28 -1.93 13.46
N ILE A 104 -17.19 -1.07 13.90
CA ILE A 104 -18.62 -1.38 13.97
C ILE A 104 -19.18 -1.58 12.56
N GLY A 105 -18.80 -0.75 11.60
CA GLY A 105 -19.17 -0.92 10.19
C GLY A 105 -18.74 -2.28 9.64
N GLY A 106 -17.50 -2.70 9.90
CA GLY A 106 -17.00 -4.02 9.53
C GLY A 106 -17.77 -5.17 10.19
N LEU A 107 -18.13 -5.03 11.46
CA LEU A 107 -18.94 -6.03 12.19
C LEU A 107 -20.36 -6.14 11.63
N ILE A 108 -21.03 -5.01 11.36
CA ILE A 108 -22.36 -4.98 10.77
C ILE A 108 -22.33 -5.66 9.40
N MET A 109 -21.35 -5.34 8.56
CA MET A 109 -21.18 -5.97 7.25
C MET A 109 -20.89 -7.47 7.35
N SER A 110 -20.06 -7.90 8.31
CA SER A 110 -19.80 -9.32 8.56
C SER A 110 -21.09 -10.06 8.96
N VAL A 111 -21.93 -9.48 9.83
CA VAL A 111 -23.23 -10.06 10.18
C VAL A 111 -24.15 -10.13 8.96
N TYR A 112 -24.18 -9.08 8.14
CA TYR A 112 -24.93 -9.07 6.89
C TYR A 112 -24.50 -10.20 5.95
N PHE A 113 -23.19 -10.41 5.73
CA PHE A 113 -22.69 -11.51 4.90
C PHE A 113 -23.06 -12.89 5.47
N TYR A 114 -23.02 -13.05 6.78
CA TYR A 114 -23.42 -14.31 7.42
C TYR A 114 -24.89 -14.68 7.15
N VAL A 115 -25.77 -13.68 7.15
CA VAL A 115 -27.21 -13.87 6.90
C VAL A 115 -27.48 -14.11 5.40
N VAL A 116 -26.87 -13.32 4.52
CA VAL A 116 -27.16 -13.36 3.07
C VAL A 116 -26.56 -14.59 2.38
N PHE A 117 -25.39 -15.05 2.81
CA PHE A 117 -24.72 -16.21 2.20
C PHE A 117 -24.92 -17.45 3.07
N PRO A 118 -25.81 -18.39 2.68
CA PRO A 118 -26.03 -19.62 3.44
C PRO A 118 -24.93 -20.68 3.25
N ASP A 119 -24.05 -20.49 2.25
CA ASP A 119 -22.95 -21.41 1.97
C ASP A 119 -21.99 -21.50 3.17
N THR A 120 -21.63 -22.74 3.52
CA THR A 120 -20.71 -23.03 4.62
C THR A 120 -19.32 -22.45 4.35
N GLY A 121 -18.84 -22.51 3.10
CA GLY A 121 -17.52 -21.99 2.73
C GLY A 121 -17.44 -20.46 2.89
N SER A 122 -18.42 -19.75 2.34
CA SER A 122 -18.53 -18.29 2.44
C SER A 122 -18.65 -17.81 3.88
N ARG A 123 -19.47 -18.49 4.69
CA ARG A 123 -19.60 -18.20 6.13
C ARG A 123 -18.30 -18.46 6.88
N ALA A 124 -17.65 -19.59 6.62
CA ALA A 124 -16.39 -19.93 7.26
C ALA A 124 -15.31 -18.89 6.95
N VAL A 125 -15.15 -18.49 5.69
CA VAL A 125 -14.20 -17.43 5.28
C VAL A 125 -14.51 -16.12 5.99
N ASN A 126 -15.77 -15.66 5.95
CA ASN A 126 -16.17 -14.40 6.58
C ASN A 126 -15.92 -14.40 8.09
N VAL A 127 -16.40 -15.43 8.81
CA VAL A 127 -16.27 -15.51 10.27
C VAL A 127 -14.80 -15.67 10.68
N THR A 128 -14.03 -16.52 10.01
CA THR A 128 -12.61 -16.74 10.38
C THR A 128 -11.75 -15.51 10.12
N ALA A 129 -11.91 -14.85 8.97
CA ALA A 129 -11.21 -13.61 8.66
C ALA A 129 -11.59 -12.49 9.63
N MET A 130 -12.88 -12.37 9.99
CA MET A 130 -13.34 -11.35 10.93
C MET A 130 -12.90 -11.62 12.38
N VAL A 131 -12.91 -12.87 12.82
CA VAL A 131 -12.38 -13.24 14.15
C VAL A 131 -10.89 -12.93 14.20
N LEU A 132 -10.13 -13.28 13.16
CA LEU A 132 -8.70 -13.02 13.10
C LEU A 132 -8.38 -11.51 13.12
N SER A 133 -9.15 -10.69 12.37
CA SER A 133 -8.98 -9.22 12.37
C SER A 133 -9.31 -8.60 13.73
N VAL A 134 -10.35 -9.07 14.42
CA VAL A 134 -10.67 -8.65 15.81
C VAL A 134 -9.58 -9.07 16.79
N VAL A 135 -9.01 -10.27 16.65
CA VAL A 135 -7.86 -10.70 17.45
C VAL A 135 -6.67 -9.76 17.24
N PHE A 136 -6.35 -9.39 16.00
CA PHE A 136 -5.27 -8.44 15.74
C PHE A 136 -5.55 -7.03 16.28
N LEU A 137 -6.80 -6.56 16.22
CA LEU A 137 -7.19 -5.33 16.91
C LEU A 137 -6.92 -5.42 18.42
N MET A 138 -7.28 -6.53 19.07
CA MET A 138 -7.01 -6.72 20.49
C MET A 138 -5.50 -6.70 20.78
N VAL A 139 -4.70 -7.42 20.00
CA VAL A 139 -3.23 -7.41 20.11
C VAL A 139 -2.67 -6.00 19.93
N SER A 140 -3.19 -5.23 18.99
CA SER A 140 -2.74 -3.86 18.73
C SER A 140 -3.09 -2.87 19.84
N ILE A 141 -4.11 -3.14 20.66
CA ILE A 141 -4.52 -2.28 21.78
C ILE A 141 -3.73 -2.60 23.05
N THR A 142 -3.31 -3.86 23.23
CA THR A 142 -2.51 -4.26 24.39
C THR A 142 -1.14 -3.56 24.41
N ASP A 143 -0.51 -3.51 25.60
CA ASP A 143 0.84 -2.93 25.84
C ASP A 143 1.95 -3.54 24.96
N TRP A 144 1.63 -4.58 24.19
CA TRP A 144 2.48 -5.14 23.15
C TRP A 144 2.90 -4.09 22.09
N CYS A 145 2.00 -3.16 21.75
CA CYS A 145 2.29 -2.04 20.86
C CYS A 145 2.43 -0.74 21.67
N GLU A 146 3.66 -0.27 21.92
CA GLU A 146 3.95 0.95 22.70
C GLU A 146 3.27 2.21 22.14
N HIS A 147 3.01 2.24 20.83
CA HIS A 147 2.18 3.25 20.18
C HIS A 147 0.87 2.57 19.78
N GLY A 148 -0.24 2.95 20.42
CA GLY A 148 -1.54 2.36 20.14
C GLY A 148 -1.94 2.55 18.68
N ALA A 149 -1.93 1.47 17.90
CA ALA A 149 -2.29 1.47 16.48
C ALA A 149 -3.78 1.11 16.27
N LEU A 150 -4.64 1.64 17.15
CA LEU A 150 -6.08 1.34 17.16
C LEU A 150 -6.73 1.79 15.84
N LEU A 151 -6.36 2.97 15.34
CA LEU A 151 -6.84 3.46 14.04
C LEU A 151 -6.39 2.55 12.89
N THR A 152 -5.10 2.18 12.86
CA THR A 152 -4.55 1.26 11.86
C THR A 152 -5.27 -0.09 11.87
N SER A 153 -5.52 -0.65 13.05
CA SER A 153 -6.28 -1.90 13.20
C SER A 153 -7.69 -1.80 12.64
N SER A 154 -8.38 -0.67 12.89
CA SER A 154 -9.72 -0.44 12.37
C SER A 154 -9.75 -0.30 10.84
N VAL A 155 -8.71 0.31 10.25
CA VAL A 155 -8.51 0.37 8.79
C VAL A 155 -8.33 -1.05 8.22
N VAL A 156 -7.55 -1.91 8.90
CA VAL A 156 -7.38 -3.31 8.50
C VAL A 156 -8.69 -4.09 8.58
N ILE A 157 -9.51 -3.88 9.63
CA ILE A 157 -10.84 -4.49 9.71
C ILE A 157 -11.72 -4.05 8.54
N ALA A 158 -11.79 -2.74 8.26
CA ALA A 158 -12.58 -2.22 7.16
C ALA A 158 -12.11 -2.77 5.79
N TYR A 159 -10.80 -2.87 5.57
CA TYR A 159 -10.26 -3.44 4.35
C TYR A 159 -10.47 -4.96 4.26
N THR A 160 -10.40 -5.68 5.37
CA THR A 160 -10.73 -7.11 5.42
C THR A 160 -12.19 -7.33 5.02
N THR A 161 -13.11 -6.50 5.52
CA THR A 161 -14.51 -6.51 5.09
C THR A 161 -14.65 -6.24 3.58
N TRP A 162 -13.88 -5.30 3.03
CA TRP A 162 -13.84 -5.05 1.59
C TRP A 162 -13.35 -6.28 0.80
N LEU A 163 -12.24 -6.90 1.21
CA LEU A 163 -11.71 -8.11 0.56
C LEU A 163 -12.68 -9.30 0.63
N ILE A 164 -13.39 -9.46 1.74
CA ILE A 164 -14.46 -10.46 1.87
C ILE A 164 -15.58 -10.15 0.89
N SER A 165 -15.98 -8.88 0.74
CA SER A 165 -16.99 -8.46 -0.23
C SER A 165 -16.58 -8.87 -1.65
N GLU A 166 -15.34 -8.55 -2.03
CA GLU A 166 -14.73 -8.90 -3.32
C GLU A 166 -14.71 -10.41 -3.58
N ALA A 167 -14.39 -11.21 -2.56
CA ALA A 167 -14.44 -12.66 -2.67
C ALA A 167 -15.89 -13.16 -2.84
N LEU A 168 -16.84 -12.63 -2.08
CA LEU A 168 -18.24 -13.04 -2.14
C LEU A 168 -18.93 -12.61 -3.45
N ALA A 169 -18.49 -11.53 -4.10
CA ALA A 169 -19.01 -11.09 -5.39
C ALA A 169 -18.72 -12.09 -6.53
N VAL A 170 -17.67 -12.91 -6.40
CA VAL A 170 -17.26 -13.90 -7.42
C VAL A 170 -17.60 -15.34 -7.07
N VAL A 171 -18.37 -15.55 -5.98
CA VAL A 171 -18.78 -16.88 -5.54
C VAL A 171 -19.52 -17.62 -6.67
N PRO A 172 -19.18 -18.89 -6.96
CA PRO A 172 -19.81 -19.64 -8.04
C PRO A 172 -21.26 -20.05 -7.72
N THR A 173 -21.61 -20.10 -6.44
CA THR A 173 -22.89 -20.58 -5.91
C THR A 173 -23.58 -19.48 -5.11
N GLY A 174 -24.66 -18.90 -5.67
CA GLY A 174 -25.50 -17.92 -4.97
C GLY A 174 -25.87 -16.70 -5.81
N THR A 175 -26.63 -15.78 -5.23
CA THR A 175 -26.87 -14.47 -5.81
C THR A 175 -25.58 -13.64 -5.72
N PRO A 176 -24.98 -13.23 -6.85
CA PRO A 176 -23.74 -12.48 -6.82
C PRO A 176 -23.94 -11.13 -6.13
N LEU A 177 -23.03 -10.77 -5.24
CA LEU A 177 -23.00 -9.44 -4.64
C LEU A 177 -22.67 -8.42 -5.73
N GLN A 178 -23.58 -7.49 -6.00
CA GLN A 178 -23.30 -6.40 -6.94
C GLN A 178 -22.50 -5.32 -6.22
N LEU A 179 -21.18 -5.38 -6.39
CA LEU A 179 -20.29 -4.35 -5.89
C LEU A 179 -20.21 -3.20 -6.88
N PRO A 180 -20.37 -1.95 -6.42
CA PRO A 180 -20.12 -0.81 -7.27
C PRO A 180 -18.62 -0.72 -7.58
N ALA A 181 -18.25 -0.82 -8.87
CA ALA A 181 -16.85 -0.73 -9.30
C ALA A 181 -16.15 0.54 -8.80
N TRP A 182 -16.88 1.66 -8.66
CA TRP A 182 -16.30 2.90 -8.14
C TRP A 182 -15.72 2.78 -6.72
N ALA A 183 -16.23 1.85 -5.90
CA ALA A 183 -15.70 1.61 -4.56
C ALA A 183 -14.34 0.92 -4.59
N GLY A 184 -14.14 -0.08 -5.47
CA GLY A 184 -12.82 -0.69 -5.69
C GLY A 184 -11.84 0.30 -6.28
N LEU A 185 -12.30 1.12 -7.24
CA LEU A 185 -11.48 2.16 -7.86
C LEU A 185 -11.07 3.28 -6.89
N SER A 186 -11.95 3.67 -5.96
CA SER A 186 -11.63 4.70 -4.97
C SER A 186 -10.61 4.19 -3.96
N LEU A 187 -10.72 2.94 -3.51
CA LEU A 187 -9.71 2.29 -2.65
C LEU A 187 -8.38 2.11 -3.37
N CYS A 188 -8.41 1.71 -4.65
CA CYS A 188 -7.21 1.62 -5.50
C CYS A 188 -6.53 2.99 -5.59
N SER A 189 -7.28 4.03 -5.92
CA SER A 189 -6.79 5.41 -5.99
C SER A 189 -6.18 5.85 -4.64
N LEU A 190 -6.89 5.67 -3.54
CA LEU A 190 -6.41 6.02 -2.19
C LEU A 190 -5.08 5.32 -1.85
N SER A 191 -4.98 4.02 -2.14
CA SER A 191 -3.77 3.23 -1.88
C SER A 191 -2.58 3.64 -2.76
N LEU A 192 -2.82 4.09 -3.99
CA LEU A 192 -1.76 4.59 -4.85
C LEU A 192 -1.36 6.02 -4.47
N LEU A 193 -2.32 6.86 -4.05
CA LEU A 193 -2.03 8.20 -3.56
C LEU A 193 -1.16 8.17 -2.30
N SER A 194 -1.34 7.18 -1.41
CA SER A 194 -0.47 7.03 -0.24
C SER A 194 0.99 6.80 -0.62
N THR A 195 1.25 6.02 -1.68
CA THR A 195 2.62 5.80 -2.19
C THR A 195 3.23 7.01 -2.87
N ALA A 196 2.42 7.83 -3.54
CA ALA A 196 2.88 9.05 -4.19
C ALA A 196 3.25 10.15 -3.18
N GLY A 197 2.68 10.11 -1.98
CA GLY A 197 2.91 11.09 -0.90
C GLY A 197 4.02 10.75 0.08
N GLY A 198 4.93 9.82 -0.24
CA GLY A 198 5.91 9.23 0.69
C GLY A 198 6.45 10.14 1.79
N ALA A 199 6.42 9.65 3.05
CA ALA A 199 7.00 10.18 4.30
C ALA A 199 6.82 11.69 4.66
N GLY A 200 6.17 12.50 3.83
CA GLY A 200 5.99 13.94 4.08
C GLY A 200 4.81 14.59 3.36
N GLY A 201 4.16 13.91 2.40
CA GLY A 201 3.06 14.49 1.61
C GLY A 201 1.72 14.58 2.34
N TRP A 202 1.55 13.83 3.43
CA TRP A 202 0.35 13.85 4.25
C TRP A 202 0.64 14.51 5.60
N GLY A 203 1.09 15.76 5.57
CA GLY A 203 1.44 16.49 6.78
C GLY A 203 2.29 17.74 6.60
N SER A 204 2.87 18.00 5.41
CA SER A 204 3.63 19.24 5.20
C SER A 204 2.71 20.45 5.01
N SER A 205 2.16 20.97 6.10
CA SER A 205 1.87 22.40 6.18
C SER A 205 3.20 23.17 6.17
N SER A 206 3.48 23.80 5.04
CA SER A 206 4.32 25.00 4.89
C SER A 206 5.55 25.12 5.81
N SER A 207 6.73 24.76 5.31
CA SER A 207 7.93 25.57 5.58
C SER A 207 8.64 25.83 4.26
N GLY A 208 8.71 27.11 3.89
CA GLY A 208 9.22 27.57 2.62
C GLY A 208 10.67 27.18 2.42
N SER A 209 10.93 26.59 1.27
CA SER A 209 12.24 26.53 0.62
C SER A 209 12.83 27.94 0.50
N ALA A 210 13.93 28.19 1.20
CA ALA A 210 14.88 29.22 0.82
C ALA A 210 16.19 28.51 0.42
N GLU A 211 16.37 28.41 -0.89
CA GLU A 211 17.59 27.95 -1.53
C GLU A 211 18.54 29.15 -1.75
N SER A 212 19.85 28.84 -1.88
CA SER A 212 20.94 29.70 -2.39
C SER A 212 21.67 30.54 -1.32
N THR A 213 23.00 30.62 -1.19
CA THR A 213 24.17 30.12 -1.94
C THR A 213 25.40 30.33 -1.02
N ALA A 214 26.43 29.49 -1.07
CA ALA A 214 27.75 29.80 -0.49
C ALA A 214 28.85 29.65 -1.57
N PRO A 215 29.82 30.58 -1.67
CA PRO A 215 30.84 30.54 -2.71
C PRO A 215 32.08 29.73 -2.28
N ALA A 216 32.80 29.29 -3.31
CA ALA A 216 34.00 28.47 -3.31
C ALA A 216 35.22 29.08 -2.58
N ALA A 217 36.08 28.22 -2.04
CA ALA A 217 37.48 28.54 -1.76
C ALA A 217 38.40 27.29 -1.90
N THR A 218 39.13 27.28 -3.01
CA THR A 218 40.55 26.94 -3.24
C THR A 218 41.27 25.84 -2.42
N ALA A 219 41.91 24.96 -3.17
CA ALA A 219 42.71 23.78 -2.79
C ALA A 219 44.12 24.06 -2.21
N SER A 220 44.69 23.04 -1.56
CA SER A 220 46.06 22.57 -1.81
C SER A 220 46.19 21.07 -1.44
N PRO A 221 46.96 20.24 -2.20
CA PRO A 221 46.99 18.80 -2.02
C PRO A 221 48.17 18.35 -1.15
N SER A 222 47.92 17.56 -0.10
CA SER A 222 48.96 16.87 0.67
C SER A 222 49.02 15.39 0.29
N LEU A 223 50.24 14.86 0.19
CA LEU A 223 50.61 13.52 -0.33
C LEU A 223 50.08 12.31 0.48
N ILE A 224 49.24 12.53 1.50
CA ILE A 224 48.49 11.47 2.20
C ILE A 224 47.18 11.14 1.43
N ALA A 225 46.70 12.06 0.59
CA ALA A 225 45.46 11.91 -0.18
C ALA A 225 45.50 10.81 -1.24
N ALA A 226 46.65 10.30 -1.67
CA ALA A 226 46.71 9.27 -2.72
C ALA A 226 46.35 7.86 -2.22
N ALA A 227 46.54 7.57 -0.93
CA ALA A 227 46.13 6.30 -0.33
C ALA A 227 44.65 6.33 0.09
N GLU A 228 44.17 7.47 0.61
CA GLU A 228 42.75 7.65 0.94
C GLU A 228 41.88 7.91 -0.31
N ALA A 229 42.38 8.53 -1.38
CA ALA A 229 41.61 8.69 -2.62
C ALA A 229 41.29 7.35 -3.28
N GLY A 230 42.17 6.33 -3.17
CA GLY A 230 41.89 4.99 -3.69
C GLY A 230 40.85 4.20 -2.88
N GLU A 231 40.70 4.51 -1.59
CA GLU A 231 39.72 3.88 -0.70
C GLU A 231 38.39 4.64 -0.70
N VAL A 232 38.45 5.98 -0.77
CA VAL A 232 37.31 6.88 -0.93
C VAL A 232 36.70 6.76 -2.34
N ASP A 233 37.49 6.60 -3.41
CA ASP A 233 36.93 6.33 -4.76
C ASP A 233 36.30 4.94 -4.86
N ARG A 234 36.80 3.94 -4.13
CA ARG A 234 36.13 2.63 -4.06
C ARG A 234 34.87 2.68 -3.22
N HIS A 235 34.88 3.37 -2.08
CA HIS A 235 33.68 3.52 -1.25
C HIS A 235 32.63 4.41 -1.91
N SER A 236 33.04 5.47 -2.61
CA SER A 236 32.13 6.34 -3.35
C SER A 236 31.56 5.62 -4.57
N ALA A 237 32.38 4.89 -5.34
CA ALA A 237 31.91 4.09 -6.46
C ALA A 237 30.98 2.95 -6.01
N GLN A 238 31.33 2.27 -4.90
CA GLN A 238 30.50 1.20 -4.35
C GLN A 238 29.21 1.74 -3.70
N ALA A 239 29.24 2.93 -3.09
CA ALA A 239 28.05 3.62 -2.60
C ALA A 239 27.15 4.08 -3.75
N ASP A 240 27.70 4.68 -4.81
CA ASP A 240 26.96 5.11 -6.01
C ASP A 240 26.34 3.92 -6.74
N GLU A 241 27.08 2.82 -6.94
CA GLU A 241 26.53 1.60 -7.57
C GLU A 241 25.41 0.98 -6.72
N SER A 242 25.56 0.96 -5.39
CA SER A 242 24.53 0.44 -4.49
C SER A 242 23.29 1.35 -4.43
N ALA A 243 23.47 2.67 -4.51
CA ALA A 243 22.40 3.64 -4.55
C ALA A 243 21.61 3.55 -5.86
N ASP A 244 22.31 3.51 -7.00
CA ASP A 244 21.72 3.39 -8.34
C ASP A 244 20.94 2.07 -8.51
N GLN A 245 21.49 0.95 -8.01
CA GLN A 245 20.77 -0.33 -8.00
C GLN A 245 19.50 -0.26 -7.12
N SER A 246 19.56 0.43 -5.98
CA SER A 246 18.39 0.60 -5.10
C SER A 246 17.30 1.48 -5.73
N GLU A 247 17.70 2.52 -6.48
CA GLU A 247 16.79 3.39 -7.23
C GLU A 247 16.13 2.65 -8.39
N ALA A 248 16.90 1.87 -9.15
CA ALA A 248 16.38 1.04 -10.23
C ALA A 248 15.38 0.00 -9.71
N TRP A 249 15.66 -0.65 -8.57
CA TRP A 249 14.73 -1.59 -7.94
C TRP A 249 13.45 -0.91 -7.45
N ARG A 250 13.56 0.27 -6.81
CA ARG A 250 12.39 1.08 -6.39
C ARG A 250 11.52 1.47 -7.57
N PHE A 251 12.14 1.95 -8.66
CA PHE A 251 11.44 2.28 -9.89
C PHE A 251 10.73 1.06 -10.49
N GLY A 252 11.44 -0.08 -10.58
CA GLY A 252 10.86 -1.33 -11.06
C GLY A 252 9.68 -1.81 -10.20
N ALA A 253 9.81 -1.75 -8.88
CA ALA A 253 8.74 -2.08 -7.94
C ALA A 253 7.53 -1.17 -8.12
N GLN A 254 7.74 0.14 -8.25
CA GLN A 254 6.67 1.11 -8.49
C GLN A 254 5.96 0.86 -9.83
N CYS A 255 6.69 0.60 -10.91
CA CYS A 255 6.10 0.20 -12.19
C CYS A 255 5.31 -1.10 -12.07
N GLY A 256 5.80 -2.08 -11.31
CA GLY A 256 5.10 -3.33 -11.03
C GLY A 256 3.77 -3.11 -10.29
N VAL A 257 3.76 -2.25 -9.27
CA VAL A 257 2.54 -1.88 -8.54
C VAL A 257 1.53 -1.21 -9.48
N HIS A 258 1.95 -0.23 -10.29
CA HIS A 258 1.04 0.42 -11.25
C HIS A 258 0.52 -0.52 -12.34
N ALA A 259 1.36 -1.43 -12.84
CA ALA A 259 0.94 -2.42 -13.83
C ALA A 259 -0.10 -3.40 -13.24
N SER A 260 0.14 -3.90 -12.02
CA SER A 260 -0.81 -4.76 -11.31
C SER A 260 -2.10 -4.02 -10.92
N ALA A 261 -2.03 -2.73 -10.59
CA ALA A 261 -3.19 -1.87 -10.37
C ALA A 261 -4.04 -1.73 -11.64
N ALA A 262 -3.42 -1.53 -12.81
CA ALA A 262 -4.13 -1.47 -14.07
C ALA A 262 -4.85 -2.80 -14.41
N LEU A 263 -4.21 -3.93 -14.09
CA LEU A 263 -4.83 -5.26 -14.22
C LEU A 263 -5.97 -5.47 -13.22
N TYR A 264 -5.86 -4.94 -12.00
CA TYR A 264 -6.95 -4.91 -11.04
C TYR A 264 -8.14 -4.10 -11.55
N VAL A 265 -7.91 -2.90 -12.09
CA VAL A 265 -8.96 -2.07 -12.72
C VAL A 265 -9.64 -2.82 -13.87
N ALA A 266 -8.88 -3.52 -14.72
CA ALA A 266 -9.44 -4.33 -15.79
C ALA A 266 -10.31 -5.49 -15.25
N ALA A 267 -9.87 -6.15 -14.17
CA ALA A 267 -10.61 -7.22 -13.53
C ALA A 267 -11.89 -6.73 -12.83
N GLU A 268 -11.90 -5.51 -12.28
CA GLU A 268 -13.08 -4.86 -11.69
C GLU A 268 -14.12 -4.46 -12.75
N LEU A 269 -13.68 -3.94 -13.88
CA LEU A 269 -14.58 -3.52 -14.96
C LEU A 269 -15.19 -4.70 -15.72
N ALA A 270 -14.51 -5.85 -15.72
CA ALA A 270 -14.96 -7.09 -16.35
C ALA A 270 -14.80 -8.29 -15.40
N PRO A 271 -15.62 -8.35 -14.32
CA PRO A 271 -15.47 -9.35 -13.29
C PRO A 271 -15.73 -10.75 -13.81
N ARG A 272 -14.92 -11.70 -13.34
CA ARG A 272 -15.04 -13.11 -13.68
C ARG A 272 -15.43 -13.92 -12.47
N THR A 273 -16.56 -14.59 -12.56
CA THR A 273 -17.02 -15.53 -11.55
C THR A 273 -16.38 -16.90 -11.78
N GLY A 274 -16.12 -17.62 -10.69
CA GLY A 274 -15.54 -18.95 -10.77
C GLY A 274 -14.85 -19.36 -9.47
N SER A 275 -14.74 -20.66 -9.25
CA SER A 275 -14.09 -21.22 -8.06
C SER A 275 -12.62 -20.83 -7.95
N ALA A 276 -11.90 -20.75 -9.07
CA ALA A 276 -10.50 -20.32 -9.08
C ALA A 276 -10.35 -18.85 -8.66
N THR A 277 -11.18 -17.95 -9.22
CA THR A 277 -11.19 -16.54 -8.84
C THR A 277 -11.56 -16.35 -7.37
N PHE A 278 -12.59 -17.05 -6.92
CA PHE A 278 -12.99 -17.07 -5.51
C PHE A 278 -11.81 -17.49 -4.61
N GLY A 279 -11.14 -18.60 -4.93
CA GLY A 279 -9.97 -19.08 -4.17
C GLY A 279 -8.83 -18.06 -4.14
N LEU A 280 -8.55 -17.37 -5.25
CA LEU A 280 -7.52 -16.32 -5.31
C LEU A 280 -7.87 -15.11 -4.44
N ARG A 281 -9.14 -14.65 -4.45
CA ARG A 281 -9.60 -13.55 -3.59
C ARG A 281 -9.57 -13.94 -2.10
N VAL A 282 -9.98 -15.16 -1.77
CA VAL A 282 -9.90 -15.70 -0.39
C VAL A 282 -8.44 -15.80 0.07
N ALA A 283 -7.53 -16.26 -0.78
CA ALA A 283 -6.10 -16.29 -0.47
C ALA A 283 -5.56 -14.88 -0.20
N ALA A 284 -6.00 -13.88 -0.97
CA ALA A 284 -5.63 -12.49 -0.74
C ALA A 284 -6.11 -11.96 0.62
N VAL A 285 -7.34 -12.32 1.07
CA VAL A 285 -7.85 -11.99 2.42
C VAL A 285 -6.89 -12.49 3.50
N PHE A 286 -6.59 -13.78 3.50
CA PHE A 286 -5.77 -14.38 4.57
C PHE A 286 -4.31 -13.97 4.48
N LEU A 287 -3.74 -13.85 3.28
CA LEU A 287 -2.36 -13.38 3.13
C LEU A 287 -2.22 -11.94 3.65
N SER A 288 -3.20 -11.07 3.38
CA SER A 288 -3.23 -9.71 3.91
C SER A 288 -3.28 -9.69 5.45
N LEU A 289 -4.13 -10.53 6.05
CA LEU A 289 -4.21 -10.68 7.50
C LEU A 289 -2.93 -11.23 8.11
N VAL A 290 -2.29 -12.23 7.48
CA VAL A 290 -1.00 -12.77 7.93
C VAL A 290 0.10 -11.70 7.86
N LEU A 291 0.15 -10.91 6.79
CA LEU A 291 1.10 -9.81 6.67
C LEU A 291 0.92 -8.76 7.76
N TYR A 292 -0.33 -8.43 8.10
CA TYR A 292 -0.63 -7.52 9.21
C TYR A 292 -0.28 -8.13 10.58
N GLY A 293 -0.65 -9.39 10.83
CA GLY A 293 -0.26 -10.08 12.06
C GLY A 293 1.26 -10.13 12.22
N TRP A 294 1.98 -10.36 11.12
CA TRP A 294 3.44 -10.30 11.11
C TRP A 294 3.98 -8.90 11.40
N SER A 295 3.38 -7.82 10.87
CA SER A 295 3.83 -6.46 11.17
C SER A 295 3.70 -6.09 12.65
N LEU A 296 2.71 -6.66 13.35
CA LEU A 296 2.56 -6.50 14.80
C LEU A 296 3.58 -7.32 15.62
N VAL A 297 3.94 -8.51 15.15
CA VAL A 297 4.80 -9.46 15.87
C VAL A 297 6.30 -9.23 15.61
N ALA A 298 6.65 -8.80 14.40
CA ALA A 298 8.04 -8.67 13.94
C ALA A 298 8.94 -7.82 14.86
N PRO A 299 8.51 -6.66 15.40
CA PRO A 299 9.34 -5.85 16.30
C PRO A 299 9.77 -6.58 17.58
N LYS A 300 8.96 -7.51 18.09
CA LYS A 300 9.24 -8.26 19.33
C LYS A 300 10.01 -9.55 19.09
N VAL A 301 9.83 -10.20 17.92
CA VAL A 301 10.59 -11.40 17.56
C VAL A 301 11.98 -11.06 17.08
N LEU A 302 12.13 -9.92 16.38
CA LEU A 302 13.40 -9.44 15.83
C LEU A 302 13.98 -8.28 16.65
N THR A 303 14.10 -8.47 17.96
CA THR A 303 14.65 -7.47 18.92
C THR A 303 16.06 -6.97 18.58
N GLY A 304 16.81 -7.70 17.73
CA GLY A 304 18.15 -7.33 17.28
C GLY A 304 18.23 -6.41 16.05
N ARG A 305 17.12 -6.11 15.37
CA ARG A 305 17.10 -5.14 14.26
C ARG A 305 16.46 -3.84 14.72
N ARG A 306 17.21 -2.74 14.64
CA ARG A 306 16.64 -1.40 14.83
C ARG A 306 15.69 -1.11 13.67
N PHE A 307 14.40 -1.12 13.94
CA PHE A 307 13.39 -0.54 13.07
C PHE A 307 13.35 0.97 13.37
N ASN A 308 14.35 1.69 12.85
CA ASN A 308 14.34 3.16 12.78
C ASN A 308 13.88 3.59 11.39
#